data_AF-G5A5Z8-F1
#
_entry.id   AF-G5A5Z8-F1
#
_cell.length_a   1.000
_cell.length_b   1.000
_cell.length_c   1.000
_cell.angle_alpha   90.00
_cell.angle_beta   90.00
_cell.angle_gamma   90.00
#
_symmetry.space_group_name_H-M   'P 1'
#
loop_
_entity.id
_entity.type
_entity.pdbx_description
1 polymer ?
#
loop_
_entity_poly.entity_id
_entity_poly.type
_entity_poly.pdbx_seq_one_letter_code
_entity_poly.pdbx_strand_id
1 'polypeptide(L)' 'ANRTRSIIAKVSGDVIETKQDPFHVIQRITEKLADKAKQNSQANRLSMTLHNSGDVRAPETMAERFQDVL' A
#
# COMPACT_ATOMS: atom_id res chain seq x y z
N ALA A 1 -5.28 -13.43 -1.65
CA ALA A 1 -3.97 -13.16 -1.00
C ALA A 1 -3.25 -14.45 -0.57
N ASN A 2 -3.78 -15.26 0.36
CA ASN A 2 -3.04 -16.40 0.94
C ASN A 2 -2.67 -17.50 -0.06
N ARG A 3 -3.58 -17.89 -0.96
CA ARG A 3 -3.32 -18.94 -1.97
C ARG A 3 -2.17 -18.57 -2.92
N THR A 4 -2.07 -17.30 -3.31
CA THR A 4 -1.01 -16.79 -4.19
C THR A 4 0.36 -16.83 -3.48
N ARG A 5 0.43 -16.46 -2.19
CA ARG A 5 1.68 -16.57 -1.41
C ARG A 5 2.14 -18.02 -1.28
N SER A 6 1.22 -18.95 -1.03
CA SER A 6 1.55 -20.38 -0.92
C SER A 6 2.09 -20.95 -2.24
N ILE A 7 1.59 -20.49 -3.39
CA ILE A 7 2.10 -20.89 -4.71
C ILE A 7 3.50 -20.32 -4.94
N ILE A 8 3.72 -19.04 -4.65
CA ILE A 8 5.02 -18.39 -4.80
C ILE A 8 6.06 -19.08 -3.91
N ALA A 9 5.76 -19.31 -2.63
CA ALA A 9 6.66 -20.03 -1.71
C ALA A 9 7.01 -21.43 -2.23
N LYS A 10 6.05 -22.15 -2.83
CA LYS A 10 6.27 -23.49 -3.40
C LYS A 10 7.15 -23.48 -4.66
N VAL A 11 7.04 -22.45 -5.50
CA VAL A 11 7.83 -22.31 -6.74
C VAL A 11 9.24 -21.78 -6.45
N SER A 12 9.35 -20.84 -5.52
CA SER A 12 10.60 -20.17 -5.18
C SER A 12 11.51 -20.97 -4.25
N GLY A 13 10.98 -22.00 -3.58
CA GLY A 13 11.73 -22.81 -2.62
C GLY A 13 12.10 -22.08 -1.32
N ASP A 14 11.67 -20.83 -1.17
CA ASP A 14 11.98 -19.95 -0.05
C ASP A 14 10.75 -19.12 0.35
N VAL A 15 10.73 -18.63 1.59
CA VAL A 15 9.66 -17.75 2.09
C VAL A 15 9.88 -16.36 1.52
N ILE A 16 9.35 -16.10 0.32
CA ILE A 16 9.31 -14.75 -0.22
C ILE A 16 8.29 -13.95 0.57
N GLU A 17 8.77 -12.95 1.32
CA GLU A 17 7.94 -11.92 1.93
C GLU A 17 7.28 -11.10 0.82
N THR A 18 6.10 -11.55 0.41
CA THR A 18 5.30 -10.93 -0.65
C THR A 18 4.68 -9.65 -0.10
N LYS A 19 5.44 -8.56 -0.21
CA LYS A 19 4.95 -7.20 0.05
C LYS A 19 3.73 -6.97 -0.85
N GLN A 20 2.61 -6.61 -0.24
CA GLN A 20 1.40 -6.29 -1.01
C GLN A 20 1.67 -5.05 -1.85
N ASP A 21 1.09 -5.03 -3.05
CA ASP A 21 1.12 -3.85 -3.90
C ASP A 21 0.51 -2.65 -3.13
N PRO A 22 1.27 -1.53 -2.99
CA PRO A 22 0.82 -0.41 -2.17
C PRO A 22 -0.48 0.24 -2.67
N PHE A 23 -0.73 0.23 -3.98
CA PHE A 23 -1.96 0.75 -4.56
C PHE A 23 -3.18 -0.08 -4.11
N HIS A 24 -3.06 -1.42 -4.14
CA HIS A 24 -4.10 -2.32 -3.62
C HIS A 24 -4.34 -2.15 -2.12
N VAL A 25 -3.30 -1.84 -1.34
CA VAL A 25 -3.44 -1.58 0.10
C VAL A 25 -4.20 -0.29 0.37
N ILE A 26 -3.86 0.80 -0.33
CA ILE A 26 -4.55 2.10 -0.23
C ILE A 26 -6.02 1.95 -0.60
N GLN A 27 -6.30 1.31 -1.74
CA GLN A 27 -7.66 1.07 -2.20
C GLN A 27 -8.47 0.33 -1.12
N ARG A 28 -7.93 -0.79 -0.61
CA ARG A 28 -8.62 -1.61 0.40
C ARG A 28 -8.85 -0.89 1.73
N ILE A 29 -7.93 -0.02 2.15
CA ILE A 29 -8.08 0.78 3.38
C ILE A 29 -9.17 1.83 3.19
N THR A 30 -9.15 2.54 2.06
CA THR A 30 -10.05 3.67 1.81
C THR A 30 -11.47 3.23 1.47
N GLU A 31 -11.66 2.06 0.84
CA GLU A 31 -12.98 1.45 0.62
C GLU A 31 -13.76 1.13 1.89
N LYS A 32 -13.11 1.11 3.06
CA LYS A 32 -13.80 0.96 4.36
C LYS A 32 -14.49 2.25 4.82
N LEU A 33 -14.20 3.38 4.19
CA LEU A 33 -14.82 4.65 4.50
C LEU A 33 -16.20 4.72 3.83
N ALA A 34 -17.25 4.96 4.60
CA ALA A 34 -18.62 5.05 4.07
C ALA A 34 -18.85 6.32 3.21
N ASP A 35 -18.08 7.37 3.46
CA ASP A 35 -18.19 8.65 2.76
C ASP A 35 -17.19 8.69 1.58
N LYS A 36 -17.75 8.84 0.37
CA LYS A 36 -16.99 8.86 -0.89
C LYS A 36 -16.03 10.06 -1.00
N ALA A 37 -16.37 11.21 -0.42
CA ALA A 37 -15.49 12.37 -0.41
C ALA A 37 -14.27 12.11 0.49
N LYS A 38 -14.49 11.49 1.66
CA LYS A 38 -13.42 11.08 2.58
C LYS A 38 -12.58 9.94 2.01
N GLN A 39 -13.20 9.00 1.29
CA GLN A 39 -12.50 7.94 0.58
C GLN A 39 -11.51 8.52 -0.43
N ASN A 40 -11.96 9.43 -1.29
CA ASN A 40 -11.11 10.04 -2.31
C ASN A 40 -10.01 10.90 -1.71
N SER A 41 -10.31 11.72 -0.68
CA SER A 41 -9.30 12.56 -0.04
C SER A 41 -8.23 11.73 0.67
N GLN A 42 -8.63 10.66 1.36
CA GLN A 42 -7.69 9.78 2.06
C GLN A 42 -6.87 8.93 1.08
N ALA A 43 -7.45 8.46 -0.02
CA ALA A 43 -6.72 7.76 -1.08
C ALA A 43 -5.63 8.65 -1.69
N ASN A 44 -5.95 9.92 -1.97
CA ASN A 44 -4.97 10.87 -2.48
C ASN A 44 -3.85 11.15 -1.46
N ARG A 45 -4.19 11.37 -0.19
CA ARG A 45 -3.18 11.59 0.87
C ARG A 45 -2.22 10.41 0.97
N LEU A 46 -2.74 9.18 1.05
CA LEU A 46 -1.92 7.97 1.13
C LEU A 46 -1.10 7.73 -0.15
N SER A 47 -1.61 8.09 -1.33
CA SER A 47 -0.84 7.98 -2.57
C SER A 47 0.34 8.97 -2.57
N MET A 48 0.13 10.21 -2.12
CA MET A 48 1.17 11.23 -2.03
C MET A 48 2.26 10.92 -0.98
N THR A 49 1.93 10.15 0.06
CA THR A 49 2.93 9.68 1.03
C THR A 49 3.82 8.59 0.45
N LEU A 50 3.32 7.79 -0.50
CA LEU A 50 4.09 6.74 -1.16
C LEU A 50 4.89 7.26 -2.35
N HIS A 51 4.35 8.22 -3.11
CA HIS A 51 4.91 8.65 -4.37
C HIS A 51 5.37 10.12 -4.38
N ASN A 52 6.43 10.39 -5.14
CA ASN A 52 6.85 11.74 -5.50
C ASN A 52 6.97 11.83 -7.03
N SER A 53 6.09 12.60 -7.67
CA SER A 53 6.16 12.87 -9.12
C SER A 53 6.19 11.61 -10.01
N GLY A 54 5.60 10.50 -9.56
CA GLY A 54 5.54 9.24 -10.30
C GLY A 54 6.50 8.16 -9.79
N ASP A 55 7.51 8.54 -9.01
CA ASP A 55 8.46 7.59 -8.41
C ASP A 55 8.03 7.19 -7.00
N VAL A 56 8.42 5.98 -6.59
CA VAL A 56 8.29 5.54 -5.19
C VAL A 56 9.26 6.34 -4.33
N ARG A 57 8.77 6.94 -3.24
CA ARG A 57 9.62 7.68 -2.30
C ARG A 57 10.62 6.75 -1.59
N ALA A 58 11.73 7.33 -1.15
CA ALA A 58 12.66 6.63 -0.27
C ALA A 58 11.95 6.12 1.00
N PRO A 59 12.29 4.92 1.51
CA PRO A 59 11.62 4.32 2.66
C PRO A 59 11.55 5.21 3.89
N GLU A 60 12.62 5.98 4.17
CA GLU A 60 12.73 6.84 5.33
C GLU A 60 11.72 8.00 5.25
N THR A 61 11.69 8.69 4.10
CA THR A 61 10.73 9.79 3.84
C THR A 61 9.29 9.30 3.80
N MET A 62 9.07 8.07 3.32
CA MET A 62 7.75 7.45 3.31
C MET A 62 7.27 7.19 4.74
N ALA A 63 8.13 6.64 5.61
CA ALA A 63 7.78 6.34 7.00
C ALA A 63 7.41 7.59 7.80
N GLU A 64 8.19 8.67 7.66
CA GLU A 64 7.88 9.97 8.28
C GLU A 64 6.50 10.48 7.85
N ARG A 65 6.24 10.51 6.53
CA ARG A 65 4.98 11.04 5.99
C ARG A 65 3.78 10.16 6.27
N PHE A 66 3.97 8.86 6.44
CA PHE A 66 2.87 7.95 6.78
C PHE A 66 2.34 8.19 8.19
N GLN A 67 3.20 8.63 9.12
CA GLN A 67 2.78 9.00 10.49
C GLN A 67 1.84 10.21 10.50
N ASP A 68 1.97 11.12 9.53
CA ASP A 68 1.13 12.33 9.43
C ASP A 68 -0.27 12.08 8.81
N VAL A 69 -0.49 10.89 8.23
CA VAL A 69 -1.70 10.58 7.43
C VAL A 69 -2.60 9.52 8.08
N LEU A 70 -2.07 8.73 9.02
CA LEU A 70 -2.82 7.79 9.86
C LEU A 70 -3.33 8.45 11.14
#